data_AF-A0A2N2NA75-F1
#
_entry.id   AF-A0A2N2NA75-F1
#
_cell.length_a   1.000
_cell.length_b   1.000
_cell.length_c   1.000
_cell.angle_alpha   90.00
_cell.angle_beta   90.00
_cell.angle_gamma   90.00
#
_symmetry.space_group_name_H-M   'P 1'
#
loop_
_entity.id
_entity.type
_entity.pdbx_description
1 polymer ?
#
loop_
_entity_poly.entity_id
_entity_poly.type
_entity_poly.pdbx_seq_one_letter_code
_entity_poly.pdbx_strand_id
1 'polypeptide(L)'
;MNNQKSNQNTELIKGGVMLGLGILLFITGSIDFNAVAWKPYLRLIEGIGLFFAVVGGWNLLQYFRYKKNPAALQKARIESMDERKLWIQYRSGNNAFKVGVSLTYLFLLIVGAAEKSLSTDLIWWILAGIVVVTGAVYVVSLIRYENIY
;
A
#
# COMPACT_ATOMS: atom_id res chain seq x y z
N MET A 1 -22.85 -9.13 -21.04
CA MET A 1 -21.74 -8.28 -21.54
C MET A 1 -21.82 -6.81 -21.07
N ASN A 2 -22.99 -6.20 -20.85
CA ASN A 2 -23.08 -4.78 -20.44
C ASN A 2 -22.63 -4.51 -18.99
N ASN A 3 -22.94 -5.41 -18.04
CA ASN A 3 -22.55 -5.25 -16.63
C ASN A 3 -21.04 -5.41 -16.37
N GLN A 4 -20.31 -6.12 -17.24
CA GLN A 4 -18.85 -6.30 -17.09
C GLN A 4 -18.06 -5.05 -17.45
N LYS A 5 -18.46 -4.32 -18.51
CA LYS A 5 -17.85 -3.04 -18.89
C LYS A 5 -18.13 -1.94 -17.86
N SER A 6 -19.34 -1.91 -17.31
CA SER A 6 -19.72 -0.98 -16.23
C SER A 6 -18.85 -1.18 -14.98
N ASN A 7 -18.70 -2.41 -14.48
CA ASN A 7 -17.88 -2.67 -13.29
C ASN A 7 -16.38 -2.37 -13.49
N GLN A 8 -15.83 -2.64 -14.69
CA GLN A 8 -14.42 -2.29 -14.98
C GLN A 8 -14.15 -0.78 -14.96
N ASN A 9 -15.10 0.03 -15.42
CA ASN A 9 -14.95 1.49 -15.42
C ASN A 9 -15.04 2.06 -14.00
N THR A 10 -15.88 1.50 -13.14
CA THR A 10 -16.00 1.91 -11.73
C THR A 10 -14.71 1.66 -10.94
N GLU A 11 -14.08 0.50 -11.12
CA GLU A 11 -12.79 0.18 -10.46
C GLU A 11 -11.65 1.07 -10.96
N LEU A 12 -11.67 1.46 -12.24
CA LEU A 12 -10.72 2.43 -12.79
C LEU A 12 -10.92 3.83 -12.19
N ILE A 13 -12.17 4.29 -12.10
CA ILE A 13 -12.48 5.60 -11.52
C ILE A 13 -12.07 5.61 -10.05
N LYS A 14 -12.33 4.54 -9.29
CA LYS A 14 -11.84 4.41 -7.91
C LYS A 14 -10.32 4.47 -7.81
N GLY A 15 -9.60 3.69 -8.63
CA GLY A 15 -8.14 3.69 -8.64
C GLY A 15 -7.55 5.04 -9.02
N GLY A 16 -8.11 5.70 -10.03
CA GLY A 16 -7.68 7.03 -10.49
C GLY A 16 -8.00 8.13 -9.48
N VAL A 17 -9.17 8.09 -8.85
CA VAL A 17 -9.55 9.02 -7.78
C VAL A 17 -8.67 8.81 -6.55
N MET A 18 -8.44 7.57 -6.12
CA MET A 18 -7.55 7.26 -4.99
C MET A 18 -6.12 7.73 -5.26
N LEU A 19 -5.59 7.49 -6.47
CA LEU A 19 -4.25 7.94 -6.83
C LEU A 19 -4.17 9.47 -6.88
N GLY A 20 -5.11 10.12 -7.58
CA GLY A 20 -5.12 11.58 -7.71
C GLY A 20 -5.27 12.28 -6.37
N LEU A 21 -6.19 11.81 -5.53
CA LEU A 21 -6.43 12.34 -4.19
C LEU A 21 -5.25 12.04 -3.26
N GLY A 22 -4.63 10.87 -3.39
CA GLY A 22 -3.41 10.51 -2.66
C GLY A 22 -2.22 11.41 -3.01
N ILE A 23 -1.98 11.66 -4.30
CA ILE A 23 -0.92 12.57 -4.76
C ILE A 23 -1.19 13.99 -4.25
N LEU A 24 -2.45 14.47 -4.34
CA LEU A 24 -2.83 15.78 -3.82
C LEU A 24 -2.54 15.91 -2.33
N LEU A 25 -2.97 14.94 -1.51
CA LEU A 25 -2.74 14.93 -0.07
C LEU A 25 -1.24 14.81 0.27
N PHE A 26 -0.48 14.03 -0.49
CA PHE A 26 0.96 13.91 -0.30
C PHE A 26 1.67 15.25 -0.56
N ILE A 27 1.32 15.94 -1.65
CA ILE A 27 1.87 17.25 -1.99
C ILE A 27 1.46 18.29 -0.94
N THR A 28 0.19 18.37 -0.56
CA THR A 28 -0.27 19.36 0.41
C THR A 28 0.30 19.13 1.80
N GLY A 29 0.47 17.88 2.23
CA GLY A 29 1.14 17.52 3.48
C GLY A 29 2.65 17.79 3.47
N SER A 30 3.27 17.79 2.30
CA SER A 30 4.70 18.11 2.13
C SER A 30 5.00 19.62 2.14
N ILE A 31 3.98 20.47 2.03
CA ILE A 31 4.17 21.92 2.09
C ILE A 31 4.46 22.30 3.55
N ASP A 32 5.68 22.78 3.79
CA ASP A 32 6.09 23.24 5.11
C ASP A 32 5.47 24.62 5.37
N PHE A 33 4.34 24.63 6.07
CA PHE A 33 3.79 25.87 6.60
C PHE A 33 4.65 26.28 7.79
N ASN A 34 5.17 27.51 7.80
CA ASN A 34 6.03 28.08 8.88
C ASN A 34 5.43 28.02 10.31
N ALA A 35 4.22 27.50 10.49
CA ALA A 35 3.58 27.29 11.77
C ALA A 35 3.94 25.91 12.36
N VAL A 36 4.89 25.89 13.30
CA VAL A 36 5.36 24.69 14.02
C VAL A 36 4.22 23.84 14.60
N ALA A 37 3.11 24.46 15.00
CA ALA A 37 1.93 23.77 15.55
C ALA A 37 1.23 22.83 14.55
N TRP A 38 1.33 23.11 13.25
CA TRP A 38 0.62 22.33 12.21
C TRP A 38 1.44 21.15 11.68
N LYS A 39 2.75 21.13 11.94
CA LYS A 39 3.69 20.14 11.41
C LYS A 39 3.26 18.69 11.66
N PRO A 40 2.77 18.28 12.84
CA PRO A 40 2.29 16.90 13.06
C PRO A 40 1.06 16.54 12.22
N TYR A 41 0.14 17.48 12.02
CA TYR A 41 -1.07 17.27 11.21
C TYR A 41 -0.75 17.20 9.72
N LEU A 42 0.21 18.00 9.25
CA LEU A 42 0.71 17.94 7.88
C LEU A 42 1.37 16.59 7.57
N ARG A 43 2.18 16.06 8.49
CA ARG A 43 2.77 14.72 8.39
C ARG A 43 1.73 13.60 8.38
N LEU A 44 0.63 13.74 9.14
CA LEU A 44 -0.50 12.82 9.09
C LEU A 44 -1.15 12.82 7.70
N ILE A 45 -1.43 14.00 7.16
CA ILE A 45 -2.02 14.19 5.82
C ILE A 45 -1.09 13.60 4.74
N GLU A 46 0.22 13.86 4.86
CA GLU A 46 1.23 13.31 3.95
C GLU A 46 1.24 11.78 3.98
N GLY A 47 1.17 11.16 5.17
CA GLY A 47 1.12 9.71 5.32
C GLY A 47 -0.15 9.08 4.73
N ILE A 48 -1.31 9.71 4.95
CA ILE A 48 -2.59 9.29 4.34
C ILE A 48 -2.52 9.42 2.81
N GLY A 49 -1.93 10.51 2.32
CA GLY A 49 -1.71 10.75 0.89
C GLY A 49 -0.83 9.68 0.26
N LEU A 50 0.30 9.35 0.90
CA LEU A 50 1.20 8.28 0.46
C LEU A 50 0.47 6.93 0.38
N PHE A 51 -0.32 6.58 1.41
CA PHE A 51 -1.10 5.35 1.41
C PHE A 51 -2.08 5.28 0.22
N PHE A 52 -2.85 6.34 -0.01
CA PHE A 52 -3.79 6.39 -1.13
C PHE A 52 -3.09 6.39 -2.50
N ALA A 53 -1.94 7.04 -2.61
CA ALA A 53 -1.15 7.03 -3.85
C ALA A 53 -0.64 5.62 -4.17
N VAL A 54 -0.13 4.88 -3.18
CA VAL A 54 0.34 3.50 -3.35
C VAL A 54 -0.82 2.57 -3.73
N VAL A 55 -1.94 2.61 -3.00
CA VAL A 55 -3.12 1.77 -3.26
C VAL A 55 -3.75 2.11 -4.61
N GLY A 56 -3.91 3.40 -4.91
CA GLY A 56 -4.43 3.88 -6.18
C GLY A 56 -3.54 3.47 -7.36
N GLY A 57 -2.22 3.59 -7.21
CA GLY A 57 -1.23 3.18 -8.21
C GLY A 57 -1.26 1.69 -8.47
N TRP A 58 -1.37 0.88 -7.41
CA TRP A 58 -1.53 -0.57 -7.53
C TRP A 58 -2.81 -0.94 -8.30
N ASN A 59 -3.94 -0.31 -7.98
CA ASN A 59 -5.21 -0.56 -8.68
C ASN A 59 -5.14 -0.13 -10.16
N LEU A 60 -4.49 0.99 -10.47
CA LEU A 60 -4.30 1.46 -11.84
C LEU A 60 -3.41 0.49 -12.65
N LEU A 61 -2.30 0.04 -12.07
CA LEU A 61 -1.40 -0.94 -12.70
C LEU A 61 -2.13 -2.25 -13.04
N GLN A 62 -2.94 -2.74 -12.09
CA GLN A 62 -3.78 -3.92 -12.33
C GLN A 62 -4.75 -3.69 -13.49
N TYR A 63 -5.42 -2.53 -13.51
CA TYR A 63 -6.33 -2.19 -14.60
C TYR A 63 -5.64 -2.20 -15.97
N PHE A 64 -4.49 -1.52 -16.10
CA PHE A 64 -3.78 -1.46 -17.39
C PHE A 64 -3.35 -2.84 -17.88
N ARG A 65 -2.89 -3.69 -16.94
CA ARG A 65 -2.52 -5.08 -17.22
C ARG A 65 -3.72 -5.89 -17.74
N TYR A 66 -4.89 -5.73 -17.15
CA TYR A 66 -6.11 -6.45 -17.56
C TYR A 66 -6.77 -5.87 -18.83
N LYS A 67 -6.63 -4.57 -19.09
CA LYS A 67 -7.10 -3.94 -20.33
C LYS A 67 -6.29 -4.39 -21.55
N LYS A 68 -4.96 -4.50 -21.39
CA LYS A 68 -4.06 -4.94 -22.47
C LYS A 68 -4.25 -6.43 -22.81
N ASN A 69 -4.67 -7.25 -21.83
CA ASN A 69 -4.88 -8.67 -22.03
C ASN A 69 -6.22 -9.14 -21.39
N PRO A 70 -7.34 -9.10 -22.14
CA PRO A 70 -8.65 -9.51 -21.62
C PRO A 70 -8.73 -11.02 -21.31
N ALA A 71 -7.92 -11.85 -21.97
CA ALA A 71 -7.78 -13.26 -21.60
C ALA A 71 -7.13 -13.41 -20.20
N ALA A 72 -6.20 -12.52 -19.84
CA ALA A 72 -5.63 -12.49 -18.49
C ALA A 72 -6.65 -12.06 -17.42
N LEU A 73 -7.66 -11.25 -17.75
CA LEU A 73 -8.74 -10.92 -16.80
C LEU A 73 -9.63 -12.15 -16.52
N GLN A 74 -10.02 -12.87 -17.57
CA GLN A 74 -10.86 -14.06 -17.43
C GLN A 74 -10.10 -15.19 -16.71
N LYS A 75 -8.82 -15.37 -17.07
CA LYS A 75 -7.89 -16.26 -16.36
C LYS A 75 -7.71 -15.85 -14.91
N ALA A 76 -7.47 -14.57 -14.62
CA ALA A 76 -7.33 -14.07 -13.24
C ALA A 76 -8.61 -14.25 -12.42
N ARG A 77 -9.81 -14.14 -13.03
CA ARG A 77 -11.08 -14.39 -12.34
C ARG A 77 -11.25 -15.86 -11.99
N ILE A 78 -10.97 -16.76 -12.93
CA ILE A 78 -11.05 -18.21 -12.70
C ILE A 78 -9.99 -18.62 -11.67
N GLU A 79 -8.75 -18.14 -11.79
CA GLU A 79 -7.67 -18.37 -10.84
C GLU A 79 -7.89 -17.70 -9.48
N SER A 80 -8.66 -16.61 -9.39
CA SER A 80 -9.01 -16.01 -8.09
C SER A 80 -10.00 -16.87 -7.30
N MET A 81 -10.69 -17.78 -7.98
CA MET A 81 -11.54 -18.79 -7.36
C MET A 81 -10.75 -20.09 -7.08
N ASP A 82 -9.49 -20.16 -7.48
CA ASP A 82 -8.61 -21.29 -7.17
C ASP A 82 -8.09 -21.13 -5.73
N GLU A 83 -8.41 -22.13 -4.90
CA GLU A 83 -8.00 -22.22 -3.51
C GLU A 83 -6.47 -22.11 -3.36
N ARG A 84 -5.71 -22.58 -4.35
CA ARG A 84 -4.24 -22.54 -4.36
C ARG A 84 -3.72 -21.10 -4.37
N LYS A 85 -4.30 -20.24 -5.22
CA LYS A 85 -3.86 -18.85 -5.35
C LYS A 85 -4.24 -18.03 -4.12
N LEU A 86 -5.43 -18.31 -3.57
CA LEU A 86 -5.84 -17.80 -2.26
C LEU A 86 -4.82 -18.18 -1.18
N TRP A 87 -4.41 -19.45 -1.12
CA TRP A 87 -3.41 -19.91 -0.15
C TRP A 87 -2.06 -19.20 -0.30
N ILE A 88 -1.59 -19.00 -1.53
CA ILE A 88 -0.35 -18.26 -1.81
C ILE A 88 -0.45 -16.81 -1.31
N GLN A 89 -1.57 -16.13 -1.57
CA GLN A 89 -1.81 -14.76 -1.09
C GLN A 89 -1.90 -14.69 0.44
N TYR A 90 -2.55 -15.66 1.08
CA TYR A 90 -2.60 -15.74 2.54
C TYR A 90 -1.21 -15.95 3.13
N ARG A 91 -0.39 -16.79 2.50
CA ARG A 91 0.97 -17.08 2.97
C ARG A 91 1.90 -15.88 2.81
N SER A 92 1.83 -15.18 1.67
CA SER A 92 2.59 -13.94 1.47
C SER A 92 2.11 -12.84 2.42
N GLY A 93 0.80 -12.71 2.62
CA GLY A 93 0.19 -11.80 3.60
C GLY A 93 0.64 -12.07 5.03
N ASN A 94 0.65 -13.34 5.45
CA ASN A 94 1.12 -13.73 6.79
C ASN A 94 2.61 -13.40 7.01
N ASN A 95 3.46 -13.60 5.99
CA ASN A 95 4.87 -13.23 6.10
C ASN A 95 5.05 -11.71 6.23
N ALA A 96 4.35 -10.94 5.40
CA ALA A 96 4.36 -9.48 5.46
C ALA A 96 3.87 -8.98 6.83
N PHE A 97 2.76 -9.54 7.33
CA PHE A 97 2.23 -9.23 8.65
C PHE A 97 3.24 -9.49 9.76
N LYS A 98 3.91 -10.65 9.76
CA LYS A 98 4.96 -10.97 10.74
C LYS A 98 6.08 -9.94 10.71
N VAL A 99 6.60 -9.59 9.54
CA VAL A 99 7.66 -8.58 9.42
C VAL A 99 7.18 -7.21 9.89
N GLY A 100 5.98 -6.79 9.49
CA GLY A 100 5.40 -5.51 9.89
C GLY A 100 5.22 -5.40 11.40
N VAL A 101 4.65 -6.42 12.04
CA VAL A 101 4.49 -6.46 13.51
C VAL A 101 5.84 -6.50 14.21
N SER A 102 6.79 -7.30 13.73
CA SER A 102 8.14 -7.36 14.32
C SER A 102 8.87 -6.02 14.25
N LEU A 103 8.83 -5.34 13.09
CA LEU A 103 9.45 -4.02 12.93
C LEU A 103 8.76 -2.95 13.79
N THR A 104 7.43 -2.98 13.85
CA THR A 104 6.66 -2.06 14.69
C THR A 104 6.99 -2.26 16.15
N TYR A 105 7.05 -3.52 16.61
CA TYR A 105 7.41 -3.83 17.98
C TYR A 105 8.85 -3.40 18.31
N LEU A 106 9.80 -3.67 17.42
CA LEU A 106 11.18 -3.23 17.59
C LEU A 106 11.28 -1.70 17.68
N PHE A 107 10.53 -0.98 16.86
CA PHE A 107 10.47 0.48 16.95
C PHE A 107 9.86 0.97 18.26
N LEU A 108 8.79 0.32 18.75
CA LEU A 108 8.21 0.66 20.06
C LEU A 108 9.20 0.44 21.21
N LEU A 109 10.04 -0.59 21.16
CA LEU A 109 11.11 -0.78 22.13
C LEU A 109 12.14 0.34 22.09
N ILE A 110 12.54 0.79 20.88
CA ILE A 110 13.46 1.92 20.72
C ILE A 110 12.85 3.20 21.31
N VAL A 111 11.57 3.47 21.01
CA VAL A 111 10.85 4.64 21.54
C VAL A 111 10.76 4.57 23.07
N GLY A 112 10.42 3.41 23.63
CA GLY A 112 10.30 3.22 25.07
C GLY A 112 11.64 3.30 25.82
N ALA A 113 12.75 2.97 25.16
CA ALA A 113 14.09 3.05 25.72
C ALA A 113 14.76 4.42 25.53
N ALA A 114 14.21 5.30 24.70
CA ALA A 114 14.82 6.59 24.39
C ALA A 114 14.67 7.56 25.57
N GLU A 115 15.80 8.07 26.09
CA GLU A 115 15.82 9.06 27.17
C GLU A 115 15.29 10.44 26.74
N LYS A 116 15.33 10.73 25.43
CA LYS A 116 14.81 11.97 24.84
C LYS A 116 13.70 11.62 23.87
N SER A 117 12.70 12.51 23.76
CA SER A 117 11.66 12.39 22.75
C SER A 117 12.27 12.39 21.35
N LEU A 118 11.88 11.41 20.53
CA LEU A 118 12.28 11.35 19.13
C LEU A 118 11.60 12.49 18.35
N SER A 119 12.28 13.03 17.35
CA SER A 119 11.70 14.06 16.49
C SER A 119 10.52 13.49 15.69
N THR A 120 9.48 14.30 15.50
CA THR A 120 8.30 13.92 14.72
C THR A 120 8.66 13.48 13.29
N ASP A 121 9.64 14.14 12.68
CA ASP A 121 10.13 13.79 11.34
C ASP A 121 10.76 12.40 11.30
N LEU A 122 11.57 12.04 12.31
CA LEU A 122 12.19 10.72 12.39
C LEU A 122 11.13 9.62 12.59
N ILE A 123 10.18 9.83 13.50
CA ILE A 123 9.06 8.90 13.74
C ILE A 123 8.30 8.66 12.43
N TRP A 124 8.02 9.73 11.68
CA TRP A 124 7.30 9.64 10.42
C TRP A 124 8.05 8.79 9.37
N TRP A 125 9.34 9.04 9.16
CA TRP A 125 10.15 8.24 8.22
C TRP A 125 10.25 6.78 8.62
N ILE A 126 10.33 6.48 9.92
CA ILE A 126 10.36 5.10 10.41
C ILE A 126 9.03 4.41 10.12
N LEU A 127 7.89 5.04 10.43
CA LEU A 127 6.57 4.48 10.14
C LEU A 127 6.36 4.27 8.63
N ALA A 128 6.72 5.25 7.80
CA ALA A 128 6.69 5.11 6.34
C ALA A 128 7.56 3.95 5.87
N GLY A 129 8.79 3.82 6.40
CA GLY A 129 9.71 2.72 6.12
C GLY A 129 9.11 1.36 6.49
N ILE A 130 8.45 1.22 7.64
CA ILE A 130 7.78 -0.02 8.06
C ILE A 130 6.71 -0.42 7.04
N VAL A 131 5.89 0.53 6.56
CA VAL A 131 4.85 0.26 5.55
C VAL A 131 5.49 -0.19 4.24
N VAL A 132 6.51 0.52 3.75
CA VAL A 132 7.21 0.16 2.49
C VAL A 132 7.85 -1.21 2.58
N VAL A 133 8.56 -1.51 3.67
CA VAL A 133 9.21 -2.82 3.88
C VAL A 133 8.16 -3.93 3.98
N THR A 134 7.06 -3.71 4.70
CA THR A 134 5.96 -4.67 4.80
C THR A 134 5.36 -4.98 3.43
N GLY A 135 5.09 -3.94 2.62
CA GLY A 135 4.60 -4.09 1.25
C GLY A 135 5.60 -4.81 0.33
N ALA A 136 6.89 -4.47 0.44
CA ALA A 136 7.95 -5.15 -0.32
C ALA A 136 8.02 -6.64 0.03
N VAL A 137 7.96 -7.01 1.32
CA VAL A 137 7.95 -8.41 1.76
C VAL A 137 6.74 -9.15 1.21
N TYR A 138 5.56 -8.52 1.18
CA TYR A 138 4.37 -9.10 0.56
C TYR A 138 4.61 -9.41 -0.92
N VAL A 139 5.06 -8.42 -1.70
CA VAL A 139 5.28 -8.56 -3.15
C VAL A 139 6.36 -9.60 -3.45
N VAL A 140 7.49 -9.56 -2.74
CA VAL A 140 8.60 -10.52 -2.91
C VAL A 140 8.14 -11.93 -2.54
N SER A 141 7.41 -12.09 -1.44
CA SER A 141 6.87 -13.40 -1.04
C SER A 141 5.85 -13.91 -2.05
N LEU A 142 5.00 -13.05 -2.58
CA LEU A 142 4.00 -13.39 -3.59
C LEU A 142 4.68 -13.91 -4.86
N ILE A 143 5.62 -13.15 -5.43
CA ILE A 143 6.38 -13.53 -6.63
C ILE A 143 7.13 -14.84 -6.40
N ARG A 144 7.77 -14.99 -5.23
CA ARG A 144 8.50 -16.21 -4.89
C ARG A 144 7.58 -17.43 -4.83
N TYR A 145 6.42 -17.31 -4.21
CA TYR A 145 5.48 -18.43 -4.10
C TYR A 145 4.81 -18.76 -5.43
N GLU A 146 4.48 -17.77 -6.26
CA GLU A 146 3.99 -17.99 -7.63
C GLU A 146 5.03 -18.70 -8.52
N ASN A 147 6.33 -18.46 -8.30
CA ASN A 147 7.39 -19.13 -9.07
C ASN A 147 7.68 -20.57 -8.59
N ILE A 148 7.44 -20.86 -7.30
CA ILE A 148 7.71 -22.18 -6.71
C ILE A 148 6.53 -23.14 -6.91
N TYR A 149 5.31 -22.62 -6.81
CA TYR A 149 4.07 -23.38 -6.85
C TYR A 149 3.31 -23.07 -8.14
#